data_AF-A0A1I0KRY3-F1
#
_entry.id   AF-A0A1I0KRY3-F1
#
_cell.length_a   1.000
_cell.length_b   1.000
_cell.length_c   1.000
_cell.angle_alpha   90.00
_cell.angle_beta   90.00
_cell.angle_gamma   90.00
#
_symmetry.space_group_name_H-M   'P 1'
#
loop_
_entity.id
_entity.type
_entity.pdbx_description
1 polymer ?
#
loop_
_entity_poly.entity_id
_entity_poly.type
_entity_poly.pdbx_seq_one_letter_code
_entity_poly.pdbx_strand_id
1 'polypeptide(L)' 'MNTALKRISLGMSTAIAATSLALILAPAPASATPALVKLYPFTTSGGQRCNADANAAGPGYYCDTRKVGGVKHYALIRA' A
#
# COMPACT_ATOMS: atom_id res chain seq x y z
N MET A 1 -10.03 24.92 35.80
CA MET A 1 -9.73 23.73 34.97
C MET A 1 -10.92 23.50 34.05
N ASN A 2 -10.70 23.53 32.72
CA ASN A 2 -11.49 22.84 31.68
C ASN A 2 -11.09 23.38 30.30
N THR A 3 -10.05 22.79 29.70
CA THR A 3 -9.78 22.98 28.27
C THR A 3 -10.16 21.69 27.57
N ALA A 4 -11.36 21.69 27.00
CA ALA A 4 -11.94 20.56 26.30
C ALA A 4 -11.17 20.24 25.01
N LEU A 5 -10.82 18.97 24.86
CA LEU A 5 -10.27 18.34 23.66
C LEU A 5 -11.12 18.66 22.43
N LYS A 6 -10.52 19.25 21.39
CA LYS A 6 -11.10 19.29 20.04
C LYS A 6 -10.23 18.44 19.11
N ARG A 7 -10.54 17.14 19.08
CA ARG A 7 -10.02 16.20 18.07
C ARG A 7 -10.54 16.63 16.70
N ILE A 8 -9.66 17.16 15.86
CA ILE A 8 -9.97 17.50 14.48
C ILE A 8 -10.01 16.18 13.70
N SER A 9 -11.22 15.64 13.57
CA SER A 9 -11.56 14.56 12.66
C SER A 9 -12.21 15.17 11.42
N LEU A 10 -11.42 15.37 10.37
CA LEU A 10 -11.87 15.58 9.00
C LEU A 10 -10.99 14.63 8.15
N GLY A 11 -11.46 13.51 7.61
CA GLY A 11 -12.76 13.29 7.00
C GLY A 11 -12.77 13.95 5.62
N MET A 12 -11.97 13.45 4.68
CA MET A 12 -11.99 13.92 3.30
C MET A 12 -11.76 12.79 2.29
N SER A 13 -12.80 12.63 1.46
CA SER A 13 -12.73 12.36 0.02
C SER A 13 -12.74 10.92 -0.45
N THR A 14 -13.98 10.46 -0.68
CA THR A 14 -14.43 9.52 -1.69
C THR A 14 -13.95 9.88 -3.12
N ALA A 15 -14.05 8.86 -3.99
CA ALA A 15 -13.74 8.81 -5.43
C ALA A 15 -12.30 8.34 -5.71
N ILE A 16 -12.00 7.37 -6.60
CA ILE A 16 -12.58 7.05 -7.91
C ILE A 16 -12.29 5.56 -8.24
N ALA A 17 -13.24 4.93 -8.92
CA ALA A 17 -13.24 3.65 -9.66
C ALA A 17 -12.04 2.69 -9.57
N ALA A 18 -12.33 1.48 -9.11
CA ALA A 18 -11.47 0.30 -9.25
C ALA A 18 -11.38 -0.14 -10.72
N THR A 19 -10.37 0.31 -11.45
CA THR A 19 -9.94 -0.34 -12.69
C THR A 19 -8.82 -1.31 -12.36
N SER A 20 -9.16 -2.59 -12.23
CA SER A 20 -8.22 -3.71 -12.12
C SER A 20 -7.47 -3.88 -13.44
N LEU A 21 -6.38 -3.12 -13.62
CA LEU A 21 -5.45 -3.32 -14.71
C LEU A 21 -4.46 -4.41 -14.30
N ALA A 22 -4.70 -5.63 -14.79
CA ALA A 22 -3.72 -6.70 -14.79
C ALA A 22 -2.56 -6.30 -15.73
N LEU A 23 -1.59 -5.57 -15.18
CA LEU A 23 -0.34 -5.27 -15.87
C LEU A 23 0.52 -6.54 -15.87
N ILE A 24 0.60 -7.18 -17.04
CA ILE A 24 1.56 -8.24 -17.32
C ILE A 24 2.95 -7.57 -17.37
N LEU A 25 3.70 -7.61 -16.26
CA LEU A 25 5.09 -7.15 -16.24
C LEU A 25 5.98 -8.21 -16.89
N ALA A 26 6.71 -7.78 -17.93
CA ALA A 26 7.76 -8.53 -18.59
C ALA A 26 8.85 -9.01 -17.60
N PRO A 27 9.50 -10.15 -17.86
CA PRO A 27 10.47 -10.75 -16.95
C PRO A 27 11.75 -9.91 -16.90
N ALA A 28 11.98 -9.22 -15.79
CA ALA A 28 13.25 -8.57 -15.47
C ALA A 28 14.23 -9.60 -14.85
N PRO A 29 15.55 -9.49 -15.11
CA PRO A 29 16.53 -10.51 -14.73
C PRO A 29 16.62 -10.70 -13.22
N ALA A 30 16.70 -11.98 -12.83
CA ALA A 30 16.73 -12.46 -11.45
C ALA A 30 18.03 -12.07 -10.73
N SER A 31 18.02 -10.90 -10.09
CA SER A 31 19.05 -10.49 -9.12
C SER A 31 18.36 -9.98 -7.88
N ALA A 32 18.06 -10.88 -6.92
CA ALA A 32 17.59 -10.59 -5.56
C ALA A 32 16.61 -9.42 -5.44
N THR A 33 15.72 -9.26 -6.42
CA THR A 33 14.81 -8.13 -6.47
C THR A 33 13.66 -8.48 -5.55
N PRO A 34 13.43 -7.72 -4.48
CA PRO A 34 12.47 -8.10 -3.47
C PRO A 34 11.10 -8.19 -4.17
N ALA A 35 10.47 -9.36 -4.05
CA ALA A 35 9.39 -9.76 -4.93
C ALA A 35 8.14 -8.94 -4.59
N LEU A 36 7.62 -8.21 -5.57
CA LEU A 36 6.33 -7.55 -5.45
C LEU A 36 5.23 -8.60 -5.36
N VAL A 37 4.62 -8.74 -4.19
CA VAL A 37 3.55 -9.72 -3.95
C VAL A 37 2.20 -9.11 -4.30
N LYS A 38 1.95 -7.86 -3.87
CA LYS A 38 0.66 -7.20 -4.04
C LYS A 38 0.79 -5.68 -4.00
N LEU A 39 -0.08 -4.99 -4.71
CA LEU A 39 -0.20 -3.53 -4.65
C LEU A 39 -1.52 -3.15 -3.98
N TYR A 40 -1.48 -2.07 -3.20
CA TYR A 40 -2.62 -1.45 -2.55
C TYR A 40 -2.64 0.03 -2.93
N PRO A 41 -3.83 0.64 -3.00
CA PRO A 41 -3.95 2.07 -3.28
C PRO A 41 -3.21 2.88 -2.22
N PHE A 42 -2.60 3.99 -2.62
CA PHE A 42 -1.92 4.91 -1.69
C PHE A 42 -2.92 5.77 -0.91
N THR A 43 -3.75 5.08 -0.11
CA THR A 43 -4.75 5.62 0.81
C THR A 43 -4.50 5.07 2.20
N THR A 44 -5.07 5.70 3.24
CA THR A 44 -4.93 5.22 4.62
C THR A 44 -5.39 3.77 4.78
N SER A 45 -6.51 3.39 4.17
CA SER A 45 -7.02 2.01 4.21
C SER A 45 -6.12 1.03 3.43
N GLY A 46 -5.53 1.47 2.31
CA GLY A 46 -4.56 0.67 1.57
C GLY A 46 -3.28 0.41 2.36
N GLY A 47 -2.77 1.42 3.07
CA GLY A 47 -1.62 1.27 3.96
C GLY A 47 -1.90 0.35 5.15
N GLN A 48 -3.08 0.46 5.75
CA GLN A 48 -3.52 -0.47 6.81
C GLN A 48 -3.64 -1.90 6.30
N ARG A 49 -4.23 -2.09 5.11
CA ARG A 49 -4.38 -3.41 4.50
C ARG A 49 -3.04 -4.03 4.13
N CYS A 50 -2.13 -3.23 3.58
CA CYS A 50 -0.77 -3.67 3.31
C CYS A 50 -0.12 -4.17 4.60
N ASN A 51 -0.12 -3.37 5.66
CA ASN A 51 0.50 -3.76 6.93
C ASN A 51 -0.16 -5.00 7.55
N ALA A 52 -1.49 -5.12 7.47
CA ALA A 52 -2.21 -6.30 7.93
C ALA A 52 -1.78 -7.56 7.15
N ASP A 53 -1.73 -7.48 5.83
CA ASP A 53 -1.31 -8.60 4.97
C ASP A 53 0.18 -8.94 5.18
N ALA A 54 1.06 -7.96 5.42
CA ALA A 54 2.47 -8.18 5.76
C ALA A 54 2.64 -8.92 7.09
N ASN A 55 1.94 -8.47 8.13
CA ASN A 55 1.96 -9.11 9.44
C ASN A 55 1.39 -10.53 9.40
N ALA A 56 0.35 -10.76 8.58
CA ALA A 56 -0.24 -12.09 8.40
C ALA A 56 0.67 -13.04 7.60
N ALA A 57 1.43 -12.52 6.64
CA ALA A 57 2.37 -13.31 5.84
C ALA A 57 3.62 -13.75 6.63
N GLY A 58 3.97 -12.99 7.67
CA GLY A 58 5.06 -13.32 8.60
C GLY A 58 6.40 -12.69 8.22
N PRO A 59 7.51 -13.16 8.83
CA PRO A 59 8.82 -12.54 8.66
C PRO A 59 9.29 -12.58 7.20
N GLY A 60 9.96 -11.51 6.77
CA GLY A 60 10.40 -11.33 5.38
C GLY A 60 9.36 -10.66 4.49
N TYR A 61 8.15 -10.37 4.98
CA TYR A 61 7.18 -9.54 4.27
C TYR A 61 7.09 -8.15 4.89
N TYR A 62 7.08 -7.12 4.05
CA TYR A 62 6.98 -5.74 4.50
C TYR A 62 6.22 -4.88 3.51
N CYS A 63 5.76 -3.72 3.98
CA CYS A 63 5.10 -2.74 3.14
C CYS A 63 6.02 -1.59 2.79
N ASP A 64 6.08 -1.30 1.50
CA ASP A 64 6.88 -0.22 0.93
C ASP A 64 6.01 0.66 0.03
N THR A 65 6.48 1.86 -0.31
CA THR A 65 5.77 2.73 -1.26
C THR A 65 6.46 2.71 -2.62
N ARG A 66 5.74 2.29 -3.67
CA ARG A 66 6.26 2.23 -5.03
C ARG A 66 5.46 3.11 -5.96
N LYS A 67 6.12 3.65 -6.99
CA LYS A 67 5.47 4.34 -8.10
C LYS A 67 5.33 3.36 -9.25
N VAL A 68 4.09 3.09 -9.66
CA VAL A 68 3.77 2.26 -10.83
C VAL A 68 3.03 3.15 -11.81
N GLY A 69 3.57 3.31 -13.03
CA GLY A 69 2.99 4.20 -14.04
C GLY A 69 2.84 5.66 -13.58
N GLY A 70 3.74 6.15 -12.72
CA GLY A 70 3.68 7.51 -12.16
C GLY A 70 2.78 7.67 -10.92
N VAL A 71 2.00 6.65 -10.57
CA VAL A 71 1.06 6.69 -9.42
C VAL A 71 1.66 5.96 -8.22
N LYS A 72 1.61 6.60 -7.04
CA LYS A 72 2.06 5.99 -5.79
C LYS A 72 1.09 4.89 -5.33
N HIS A 73 1.65 3.78 -4.86
CA HIS A 73 0.96 2.62 -4.32
C HIS A 73 1.71 2.14 -3.08
N TYR A 74 0.99 1.53 -2.13
CA TYR A 74 1.65 0.66 -1.16
C TYR A 74 1.89 -0.70 -1.81
N ALA A 75 3.03 -1.29 -1.56
CA ALA A 75 3.47 -2.55 -2.13
C ALA A 75 3.80 -3.51 -0.98
N LEU A 76 3.14 -4.66 -0.96
CA LEU A 76 3.60 -5.79 -0.15
C LEU A 76 4.77 -6.42 -0.89
N ILE A 77 5.92 -6.42 -0.24
CA ILE A 77 7.17 -6.90 -0.79
C ILE A 77 7.66 -8.06 0.09
N ARG A 78 8.16 -9.10 -0.56
CA ARG A 78 8.92 -10.18 0.09
C ARG A 78 10.42 -9.92 -0.08
N ALA A 79 11.12 -9.75 1.05
CA ALA A 79 12.57 -9.64 1.13
C ALA A 79 13.28 -10.92 0.63
#